data_AF-M1DTE5-F1
#
_entry.id   AF-M1DTE5-F1
#
_cell.length_a   1.000
_cell.length_b   1.000
_cell.length_c   1.000
_cell.angle_alpha   90.00
_cell.angle_beta   90.00
_cell.angle_gamma   90.00
#
_symmetry.space_group_name_H-M   'P 1'
#
loop_
_entity.id
_entity.type
_entity.pdbx_description
1 polymer ?
#
loop_
_entity_poly.entity_id
_entity_poly.type
_entity_poly.pdbx_seq_one_letter_code
_entity_poly.pdbx_strand_id
1 'polypeptide(L)'
;MSVIDDCEQMDHLPVEVMRFWDNILTFKQLEGELFHKSWLMFKALLIQCPTHEIPDLLLLECLYRSLNSRSKGLIDQLIPGGLMRHSDETATKLHDLVANTNKETKKDQHLVILLGQMDTLAQKIEELEVLSKKKGRYIPPHKRRKSTDNESRRIEDTILIILQKLNEQDRVLEEMRENVEVLNLMIACHSRSIKLIENLMGLVLPHLYPNRQ
;
A
#
# COMPACT_ATOMS: atom_id res chain seq x y z
N MET A 1 58.04 33.62 8.31
CA MET A 1 57.01 32.55 8.31
C MET A 1 57.77 31.24 8.17
N SER A 2 57.95 30.53 9.28
CA SER A 2 58.62 29.23 9.29
C SER A 2 57.59 28.19 8.85
N VAL A 3 57.80 27.58 7.70
CA VAL A 3 57.16 26.30 7.37
C VAL A 3 57.85 25.31 8.28
N ILE A 4 57.17 24.86 9.33
CA ILE A 4 57.67 23.76 10.14
C ILE A 4 57.52 22.53 9.25
N ASP A 5 58.67 21.94 8.92
CA ASP A 5 58.78 20.70 8.18
C ASP A 5 58.45 19.55 9.14
N ASP A 6 57.16 19.34 9.40
CA ASP A 6 56.69 18.25 10.27
C ASP A 6 56.88 16.86 9.62
N CYS A 7 57.46 16.78 8.41
CA CYS A 7 57.82 15.50 7.77
C CYS A 7 59.11 14.88 8.31
N GLU A 8 60.00 15.66 8.96
CA GLU A 8 61.27 15.13 9.48
C GLU A 8 61.12 14.32 10.78
N GLN A 9 59.92 14.26 11.37
CA GLN A 9 59.65 13.54 12.62
C GLN A 9 58.99 12.16 12.40
N MET A 10 59.20 11.55 11.23
CA MET A 10 58.68 10.22 10.88
C MET A 10 59.71 9.08 11.04
N ASP A 11 60.97 9.39 11.37
CA ASP A 11 62.10 8.44 11.27
C ASP A 11 62.19 7.37 12.38
N HIS A 12 61.27 7.38 13.36
CA HIS A 12 61.33 6.46 14.51
C HIS A 12 60.02 5.73 14.83
N LEU A 13 59.02 5.75 13.93
CA LEU A 13 57.79 5.00 14.17
C LEU A 13 57.97 3.48 14.02
N PRO A 14 57.39 2.67 14.92
CA PRO A 14 57.42 1.21 14.80
C PRO A 14 56.91 0.75 13.43
N VAL A 15 57.50 -0.31 12.87
CA VAL A 15 57.17 -0.88 11.55
C VAL A 15 55.66 -1.16 11.39
N GLU A 16 54.98 -1.48 12.48
CA GLU A 16 53.53 -1.68 12.52
C GLU A 16 52.76 -0.38 12.24
N VAL A 17 53.21 0.76 12.78
CA VAL A 17 52.59 2.06 12.55
C VAL A 17 52.84 2.52 11.11
N MET A 18 54.05 2.31 10.57
CA MET A 18 54.39 2.60 9.17
C MET A 18 53.44 1.90 8.18
N ARG A 19 53.02 0.67 8.49
CA ARG A 19 52.08 -0.11 7.66
C ARG A 19 50.67 0.49 7.65
N PHE A 20 50.20 1.01 8.78
CA PHE A 20 48.90 1.69 8.85
C PHE A 20 48.92 3.00 8.06
N TRP A 21 50.01 3.77 8.15
CA TRP A 21 50.22 4.96 7.34
C TRP A 21 50.21 4.68 5.86
N ASP A 22 50.92 3.63 5.41
CA ASP A 22 50.94 3.24 4.01
C ASP A 22 49.53 2.88 3.51
N ASN A 23 48.76 2.12 4.30
CA ASN A 23 47.37 1.80 3.97
C ASN A 23 46.45 3.04 3.88
N ILE A 24 46.64 4.05 4.73
CA ILE A 24 45.87 5.29 4.69
C ILE A 24 46.27 6.15 3.48
N LEU A 25 47.57 6.28 3.20
CA LEU A 25 48.10 7.09 2.11
C LEU A 25 47.80 6.50 0.72
N THR A 26 47.77 5.17 0.62
CA THR A 26 47.48 4.42 -0.60
C THR A 26 46.00 4.11 -0.80
N PHE A 27 45.16 4.39 0.20
CA PHE A 27 43.71 4.23 0.09
C PHE A 27 43.19 4.97 -1.14
N LYS A 28 42.33 4.29 -1.91
CA LYS A 28 41.64 4.84 -3.07
C LYS A 28 40.22 4.32 -3.10
N GLN A 29 39.26 5.23 -3.24
CA GLN A 29 37.90 4.88 -3.58
C GLN A 29 37.87 4.24 -4.97
N LEU A 30 37.25 3.07 -5.07
CA LEU A 30 37.12 2.36 -6.33
C LEU A 30 36.14 3.08 -7.28
N GLU A 31 36.30 2.85 -8.58
CA GLU A 31 35.37 3.36 -9.58
C GLU A 31 33.98 2.71 -9.39
N GLY A 32 32.93 3.53 -9.38
CA GLY A 32 31.57 3.08 -9.06
C GLY A 32 31.30 2.84 -7.56
N GLU A 33 32.31 2.93 -6.69
CA GLU A 33 32.10 2.83 -5.25
C GLU A 33 31.47 4.10 -4.67
N LEU A 34 30.54 3.89 -3.74
CA LEU A 34 29.82 4.96 -3.06
C LEU A 34 30.71 5.65 -2.02
N PHE A 35 30.67 6.99 -1.99
CA PHE A 35 31.42 7.80 -1.03
C PHE A 35 31.23 7.32 0.43
N HIS A 36 29.98 7.05 0.83
CA HIS A 36 29.68 6.54 2.17
C HIS A 36 30.43 5.24 2.49
N LYS A 37 30.53 4.31 1.53
CA LYS A 37 31.21 3.03 1.73
C LYS A 37 32.72 3.24 1.89
N SER A 38 33.33 4.03 1.01
CA SER A 38 34.76 4.37 1.10
C SER A 38 35.08 5.17 2.37
N TRP A 39 34.18 6.07 2.81
CA TRP A 39 34.29 6.79 4.08
C TRP A 39 34.31 5.85 5.28
N LEU A 40 33.45 4.83 5.31
CA LEU A 40 33.45 3.83 6.37
C LEU A 40 34.73 2.99 6.37
N MET A 41 35.21 2.58 5.20
CA MET A 41 36.47 1.83 5.07
C MET A 41 37.66 2.68 5.53
N PHE A 42 37.70 3.96 5.14
CA PHE A 42 38.72 4.91 5.59
C PHE A 42 38.71 5.07 7.11
N LYS A 43 37.53 5.26 7.73
CA LYS A 43 37.40 5.31 9.20
C LYS A 43 37.85 4.01 9.88
N ALA A 44 37.60 2.85 9.28
CA ALA A 44 38.07 1.58 9.82
C ALA A 44 39.60 1.48 9.83
N LEU A 45 40.28 2.06 8.83
CA LEU A 45 41.75 2.17 8.81
C LEU A 45 42.27 3.10 9.91
N LEU A 46 41.57 4.22 10.17
CA LEU A 46 41.93 5.14 11.26
C LEU A 46 41.82 4.49 12.65
N ILE A 47 40.78 3.70 12.88
CA ILE A 47 40.56 2.99 14.17
C ILE A 47 41.67 1.94 14.43
N GLN A 48 42.30 1.41 13.39
CA GLN A 48 43.38 0.43 13.53
C GLN A 48 44.75 1.08 13.84
N CYS A 49 44.87 2.41 13.73
CA CYS A 49 46.12 3.12 14.03
C CYS A 49 46.25 3.41 15.54
N PRO A 50 47.29 2.92 16.24
CA PRO A 50 47.40 3.05 17.70
C PRO A 50 47.74 4.46 18.21
N THR A 51 48.17 5.38 17.33
CA THR A 51 48.68 6.70 17.73
C THR A 51 47.98 7.83 16.99
N HIS A 52 47.45 8.76 17.78
CA HIS A 52 46.64 9.93 17.47
C HIS A 52 47.46 11.10 16.91
N GLU A 53 48.61 10.82 16.30
CA GLU A 53 49.58 11.85 15.91
C GLU A 53 49.38 12.36 14.48
N ILE A 54 48.36 11.88 13.75
CA ILE A 54 48.06 12.38 12.42
C ILE A 54 47.29 13.70 12.55
N PRO A 55 47.84 14.83 12.06
CA PRO A 55 47.09 16.07 11.99
C PRO A 55 45.81 15.89 11.18
N ASP A 56 44.68 16.36 11.69
CA ASP A 56 43.37 16.26 11.02
C ASP A 56 43.41 16.80 9.58
N LEU A 57 44.22 17.83 9.34
CA LEU A 57 44.42 18.42 8.01
C LEU A 57 45.04 17.42 7.02
N LEU A 58 46.00 16.60 7.47
CA LEU A 58 46.63 15.57 6.64
C LEU A 58 45.66 14.40 6.39
N LEU A 59 44.86 14.00 7.38
CA LEU A 59 43.81 12.99 7.18
C LEU A 59 42.77 13.43 6.14
N LEU A 60 42.40 14.71 6.21
CA LEU A 60 41.42 15.32 5.34
C LEU A 60 41.95 15.44 3.89
N GLU A 61 43.23 15.79 3.73
CA GLU A 61 43.91 15.79 2.44
C GLU A 61 44.03 14.38 1.86
N CYS A 62 44.42 13.39 2.68
CA CYS A 62 44.50 11.98 2.27
C CYS A 62 43.15 11.46 1.81
N LEU A 63 42.10 11.75 2.57
CA LEU A 63 40.73 11.43 2.19
C LEU A 63 40.41 12.05 0.83
N TYR A 64 40.54 13.37 0.67
CA TYR A 64 40.19 14.03 -0.60
C TYR A 64 40.96 13.45 -1.78
N ARG A 65 42.28 13.21 -1.64
CA ARG A 65 43.12 12.61 -2.68
C ARG A 65 42.63 11.23 -3.10
N SER A 66 42.22 10.41 -2.13
CA SER A 66 41.72 9.05 -2.33
C SER A 66 40.38 8.97 -3.07
N LEU A 67 39.58 10.04 -3.08
CA LEU A 67 38.25 10.04 -3.66
C LEU A 67 38.26 9.98 -5.19
N ASN A 68 37.20 9.37 -5.74
CA ASN A 68 36.94 9.40 -7.18
C ASN A 68 36.41 10.76 -7.64
N SER A 69 36.42 10.99 -8.96
CA SER A 69 36.01 12.26 -9.58
C SER A 69 34.60 12.69 -9.22
N ARG A 70 33.66 11.73 -9.14
CA ARG A 70 32.27 11.98 -8.74
C ARG A 70 32.19 12.55 -7.32
N SER A 71 32.88 11.93 -6.37
CA SER A 71 32.83 12.34 -4.96
C SER A 71 33.57 13.66 -4.73
N LYS A 72 34.70 13.89 -5.43
CA LYS A 72 35.40 15.19 -5.46
C LYS A 72 34.49 16.32 -5.94
N GLY A 73 33.79 16.10 -7.05
CA GLY A 73 32.86 17.09 -7.61
C GLY A 73 31.71 17.46 -6.66
N LEU A 74 31.29 16.57 -5.76
CA LEU A 74 30.29 16.88 -4.73
C LEU A 74 30.89 17.72 -3.59
N ILE A 75 32.13 17.42 -3.18
CA ILE A 75 32.84 18.20 -2.16
C ILE A 75 33.11 19.61 -2.66
N ASP A 76 33.57 19.77 -3.90
CA ASP A 76 33.89 21.07 -4.49
C ASP A 76 32.66 21.98 -4.61
N GLN A 77 31.46 21.39 -4.81
CA GLN A 77 30.19 22.11 -4.81
C GLN A 77 29.77 22.56 -3.40
N LEU A 78 30.03 21.74 -2.37
CA LEU A 78 29.65 22.02 -0.98
C LEU A 78 30.63 23.00 -0.30
N ILE A 79 31.91 22.96 -0.68
CA ILE A 79 32.98 23.79 -0.14
C ILE A 79 33.69 24.53 -1.28
N PRO A 80 33.10 25.64 -1.78
CA PRO A 80 33.74 26.46 -2.77
C PRO A 80 35.01 27.07 -2.16
N GLY A 81 36.19 26.71 -2.67
CA GLY A 81 37.48 27.18 -2.15
C GLY A 81 38.32 26.12 -1.44
N GLY A 82 37.84 24.87 -1.39
CA GLY A 82 38.65 23.70 -1.02
C GLY A 82 38.60 23.32 0.46
N LEU A 83 38.93 22.06 0.71
CA LEU A 83 38.74 21.35 1.97
C LEU A 83 39.62 21.87 3.12
N MET A 84 40.75 22.53 2.81
CA MET A 84 41.76 22.97 3.79
C MET A 84 41.45 24.31 4.49
N ARG A 85 40.50 25.11 4.01
CA ARG A 85 40.34 26.51 4.50
C ARG A 85 39.55 26.66 5.81
N HIS A 86 38.74 25.67 6.21
CA HIS A 86 37.87 25.77 7.38
C HIS A 86 37.64 24.39 8.03
N SER A 87 38.43 23.98 9.04
CA SER A 87 38.33 22.64 9.64
C SER A 87 36.92 22.33 10.20
N ASP A 88 36.33 23.28 10.91
CA ASP A 88 35.07 23.06 11.64
C ASP A 88 33.84 23.07 10.70
N GLU A 89 33.85 23.96 9.71
CA GLU A 89 32.80 24.04 8.68
C GLU A 89 32.87 22.84 7.72
N THR A 90 34.08 22.33 7.48
CA THR A 90 34.32 21.16 6.64
C THR A 90 33.79 19.88 7.27
N ALA A 91 33.96 19.69 8.58
CA ALA A 91 33.42 18.53 9.29
C ALA A 91 31.89 18.44 9.16
N THR A 92 31.19 19.58 9.29
CA THR A 92 29.73 19.65 9.14
C THR A 92 29.30 19.32 7.71
N LYS A 93 29.98 19.87 6.70
CA LYS A 93 29.67 19.62 5.29
C LYS A 93 29.99 18.19 4.84
N LEU A 94 31.02 17.56 5.42
CA LEU A 94 31.30 16.14 5.23
C LEU A 94 30.18 15.27 5.82
N HIS A 95 29.65 15.62 6.99
CA HIS A 95 28.50 14.95 7.57
C HIS A 95 27.27 15.00 6.63
N ASP A 96 26.99 16.15 6.04
CA ASP A 96 25.90 16.31 5.06
C ASP A 96 26.13 15.47 3.80
N LEU A 97 27.37 15.38 3.31
CA LEU A 97 27.72 14.54 2.16
C LEU A 97 27.49 13.05 2.45
N VAL A 98 27.87 12.57 3.63
CA VAL A 98 27.60 11.19 4.08
C VAL A 98 26.10 10.93 4.17
N ALA A 99 25.32 11.88 4.70
CA ALA A 99 23.87 11.76 4.80
C ALA A 99 23.18 11.76 3.41
N ASN A 100 23.60 12.65 2.51
CA ASN A 100 23.05 12.78 1.17
C ASN A 100 23.34 11.56 0.30
N THR A 101 24.58 11.05 0.36
CA THR A 101 24.95 9.83 -0.39
C THR A 101 24.21 8.59 0.15
N ASN A 102 23.96 8.50 1.45
CA ASN A 102 23.13 7.45 2.04
C ASN A 102 21.64 7.54 1.64
N LYS A 103 21.13 8.74 1.34
CA LYS A 103 19.77 8.90 0.81
C LYS A 103 19.67 8.43 -0.63
N GLU A 104 20.68 8.72 -1.45
CA GLU A 104 20.73 8.28 -2.85
C GLU A 104 20.83 6.75 -2.95
N THR A 105 21.64 6.11 -2.11
CA THR A 105 21.75 4.64 -2.07
C THR A 105 20.45 3.95 -1.67
N LYS A 106 19.68 4.53 -0.75
CA LYS A 106 18.36 4.02 -0.38
C LYS A 106 17.38 4.08 -1.56
N LYS A 107 17.46 5.11 -2.40
CA LYS A 107 16.65 5.19 -3.63
C LYS A 107 17.08 4.12 -4.62
N ASP A 108 18.38 3.96 -4.86
CA ASP A 108 18.92 2.94 -5.76
C ASP A 108 18.53 1.52 -5.31
N GLN A 109 18.62 1.24 -4.00
CA GLN A 109 18.16 -0.02 -3.42
C GLN A 109 16.65 -0.23 -3.61
N HIS A 110 15.84 0.82 -3.40
CA HIS A 110 14.40 0.75 -3.61
C HIS A 110 14.06 0.47 -5.09
N LEU A 111 14.80 1.06 -6.03
CA LEU A 111 14.66 0.77 -7.45
C LEU A 111 15.00 -0.68 -7.80
N VAL A 112 16.06 -1.25 -7.23
CA VAL A 112 16.42 -2.66 -7.42
C VAL A 112 15.33 -3.60 -6.87
N ILE A 113 14.77 -3.29 -5.70
CA ILE A 113 13.67 -4.06 -5.11
C ILE A 113 12.43 -4.00 -6.02
N LEU A 114 12.06 -2.80 -6.50
CA LEU A 114 10.92 -2.61 -7.41
C LEU A 114 11.13 -3.36 -8.73
N LEU A 115 12.35 -3.34 -9.28
CA LEU A 115 12.68 -4.07 -10.50
C LEU A 115 12.51 -5.58 -10.31
N GLY A 116 13.01 -6.14 -9.20
CA GLY A 116 12.81 -7.56 -8.88
C GLY A 116 11.34 -7.93 -8.66
N GLN A 117 10.54 -7.02 -8.10
CA GLN A 117 9.08 -7.20 -8.01
C GLN A 117 8.42 -7.22 -9.39
N MET A 118 8.85 -6.35 -10.31
CA MET A 118 8.38 -6.35 -11.69
C MET A 118 8.74 -7.63 -12.43
N ASP A 119 9.96 -8.14 -12.28
CA ASP A 119 10.39 -9.41 -12.87
C ASP A 119 9.56 -10.59 -12.34
N THR A 120 9.31 -10.61 -11.03
CA THR A 120 8.44 -11.61 -10.40
C THR A 120 7.00 -11.54 -10.94
N LEU A 121 6.48 -10.33 -11.16
CA LEU A 121 5.14 -10.13 -11.73
C LEU A 121 5.10 -10.56 -13.20
N ALA A 122 6.12 -10.22 -13.99
CA ALA A 122 6.26 -10.63 -15.38
C ALA A 122 6.28 -12.16 -15.50
N GLN A 123 7.05 -12.84 -14.63
CA GLN A 123 7.07 -14.30 -14.57
C GLN A 123 5.69 -14.89 -14.27
N LYS A 124 4.94 -14.33 -13.31
CA LYS A 124 3.56 -14.76 -13.01
C LYS A 124 2.61 -14.53 -14.19
N ILE A 125 2.77 -13.43 -14.93
CA ILE A 125 1.98 -13.16 -16.14
C ILE A 125 2.29 -14.19 -17.22
N GLU A 126 3.57 -14.52 -17.42
CA GLU A 126 3.99 -15.55 -18.39
C GLU A 126 3.48 -16.94 -18.01
N GLU A 127 3.54 -17.31 -16.72
CA GLU A 127 2.93 -18.54 -16.19
C GLU A 127 1.40 -18.58 -16.44
N LEU A 128 0.69 -17.47 -16.23
CA LEU A 128 -0.74 -17.36 -16.53
C LEU A 128 -1.01 -17.46 -18.04
N GLU A 129 -0.16 -16.89 -18.88
CA GLU A 129 -0.29 -16.95 -20.33
C GLU A 129 -0.07 -18.39 -20.83
N VAL A 130 0.95 -19.09 -20.33
CA VAL A 130 1.19 -20.52 -20.60
C VAL A 130 0.02 -21.38 -20.09
N LEU A 131 -0.50 -21.11 -18.89
CA LEU A 131 -1.69 -21.79 -18.36
C LEU A 131 -2.92 -21.55 -19.25
N SER A 132 -3.08 -20.34 -19.80
CA SER A 132 -4.15 -20.01 -20.73
C SER A 132 -4.02 -20.74 -22.07
N LYS A 133 -2.79 -20.87 -22.60
CA LYS A 133 -2.49 -21.60 -23.85
C LYS A 133 -2.60 -23.11 -23.69
N LYS A 134 -2.20 -23.67 -22.53
CA LYS A 134 -2.44 -25.09 -22.17
C LYS A 134 -3.92 -25.38 -21.98
N LYS A 135 -4.69 -24.36 -21.60
CA LYS A 135 -6.16 -24.32 -21.66
C LYS A 135 -6.63 -23.78 -23.02
N GLY A 136 -5.97 -24.16 -24.11
CA GLY A 136 -6.40 -24.03 -25.52
C GLY A 136 -7.70 -24.80 -25.86
N ARG A 137 -8.53 -25.04 -24.85
CA ARG A 137 -9.97 -25.16 -24.99
C ARG A 137 -10.55 -24.13 -24.03
N TYR A 138 -10.49 -22.85 -24.42
CA TYR A 138 -11.55 -21.93 -24.03
C TYR A 138 -12.84 -22.57 -24.55
N ILE A 139 -13.47 -23.31 -23.65
CA ILE A 139 -14.86 -23.67 -23.71
C ILE A 139 -15.54 -22.35 -23.40
N PRO A 140 -16.15 -21.70 -24.40
CA PRO A 140 -16.89 -20.49 -24.12
C PRO A 140 -17.94 -20.75 -23.04
N PRO A 141 -18.47 -19.74 -22.32
CA PRO A 141 -19.50 -19.98 -21.30
C PRO A 141 -20.70 -20.77 -21.85
N HIS A 142 -20.88 -20.83 -23.18
CA HIS A 142 -21.86 -21.68 -23.86
C HIS A 142 -21.47 -23.18 -23.99
N LYS A 143 -20.22 -23.61 -23.80
CA LYS A 143 -19.79 -25.03 -23.79
C LYS A 143 -19.56 -25.61 -22.37
N ARG A 144 -19.74 -24.84 -21.29
CA ARG A 144 -19.96 -25.42 -19.92
C ARG A 144 -21.34 -26.09 -19.81
N ARG A 145 -22.18 -26.00 -20.85
CA ARG A 145 -23.45 -26.70 -20.94
C ARG A 145 -23.24 -28.15 -21.35
N LYS A 146 -22.97 -29.01 -20.36
CA LYS A 146 -23.39 -30.41 -20.45
C LYS A 146 -23.57 -31.11 -19.10
N SER A 147 -23.04 -30.58 -18.00
CA SER A 147 -23.36 -31.04 -16.64
C SER A 147 -24.07 -30.00 -15.77
N THR A 148 -23.89 -28.69 -16.02
CA THR A 148 -24.71 -27.63 -15.40
C THR A 148 -26.00 -27.34 -16.16
N ASP A 149 -26.23 -27.91 -17.35
CA ASP A 149 -27.49 -27.77 -18.09
C ASP A 149 -28.64 -28.50 -17.38
N ASN A 150 -28.36 -29.68 -16.82
CA ASN A 150 -29.33 -30.41 -15.99
C ASN A 150 -29.61 -29.67 -14.68
N GLU A 151 -28.57 -29.12 -14.04
CA GLU A 151 -28.74 -28.36 -12.79
C GLU A 151 -29.41 -27.00 -13.01
N SER A 152 -29.04 -26.26 -14.06
CA SER A 152 -29.71 -25.03 -14.49
C SER A 152 -31.15 -25.30 -14.91
N ARG A 153 -31.42 -26.35 -15.69
CA ARG A 153 -32.79 -26.76 -16.05
C ARG A 153 -33.60 -27.16 -14.83
N ARG A 154 -33.02 -27.91 -13.87
CA ARG A 154 -33.68 -28.25 -12.60
C ARG A 154 -33.98 -27.01 -11.76
N ILE A 155 -33.06 -26.05 -11.71
CA ILE A 155 -33.28 -24.78 -11.00
C ILE A 155 -34.36 -23.96 -11.72
N GLU A 156 -34.32 -23.86 -13.04
CA GLU A 156 -35.34 -23.20 -13.87
C GLU A 156 -36.72 -23.84 -13.69
N ASP A 157 -36.83 -25.17 -13.72
CA ASP A 157 -38.06 -25.92 -13.47
C ASP A 157 -38.57 -25.69 -12.04
N THR A 158 -37.68 -25.66 -11.04
CA THR A 158 -38.05 -25.38 -9.65
C THR A 158 -38.57 -23.95 -9.48
N ILE A 159 -37.92 -22.97 -10.13
CA ILE A 159 -38.36 -21.58 -10.14
C ILE A 159 -39.73 -21.47 -10.83
N LEU A 160 -39.95 -22.18 -11.95
CA LEU A 160 -41.21 -22.17 -12.67
C LEU A 160 -42.37 -22.70 -11.81
N ILE A 161 -42.14 -23.79 -11.07
CA ILE A 161 -43.10 -24.37 -10.14
C ILE A 161 -43.42 -23.39 -9.00
N ILE A 162 -42.41 -22.72 -8.45
CA ILE A 162 -42.61 -21.73 -7.39
C ILE A 162 -43.44 -20.55 -7.91
N LEU A 163 -43.14 -20.04 -9.11
CA LEU A 163 -43.88 -18.95 -9.72
C LEU A 163 -45.35 -19.32 -9.99
N GLN A 164 -45.61 -20.53 -10.49
CA GLN A 164 -46.97 -21.03 -10.69
C GLN A 164 -47.74 -21.11 -9.37
N LYS A 165 -47.11 -21.63 -8.31
CA LYS A 165 -47.72 -21.71 -6.98
C LYS A 165 -48.00 -20.34 -6.37
N LEU A 166 -47.09 -19.38 -6.54
CA LEU A 166 -47.29 -18.01 -6.09
C LEU A 166 -48.44 -17.34 -6.84
N ASN A 167 -48.51 -17.51 -8.16
CA ASN A 167 -49.61 -16.95 -8.96
C ASN A 167 -50.98 -17.55 -8.60
N GLU A 168 -51.03 -18.85 -8.28
CA GLU A 168 -52.25 -19.50 -7.80
C GLU A 168 -52.65 -18.98 -6.41
N GLN A 169 -51.68 -18.77 -5.50
CA GLN A 169 -51.93 -18.16 -4.20
C GLN A 169 -52.43 -16.72 -4.33
N ASP A 170 -51.85 -15.93 -5.23
CA ASP A 170 -52.31 -14.58 -5.51
C ASP A 170 -53.75 -14.61 -6.01
N ARG A 171 -54.12 -15.51 -6.94
CA ARG A 171 -55.50 -15.66 -7.40
C ARG A 171 -56.49 -15.94 -6.27
N VAL A 172 -56.15 -16.84 -5.35
CA VAL A 172 -57.01 -17.15 -4.20
C VAL A 172 -57.12 -15.94 -3.27
N LEU A 173 -56.04 -15.18 -3.09
CA LEU A 173 -56.03 -13.97 -2.27
C LEU A 173 -56.91 -12.86 -2.91
N GLU A 174 -56.88 -12.72 -4.23
CA GLU A 174 -57.75 -11.82 -4.98
C GLU A 174 -59.24 -12.18 -4.77
N GLU A 175 -59.60 -13.46 -4.87
CA GLU A 175 -60.98 -13.93 -4.61
C GLU A 175 -61.41 -13.66 -3.16
N MET A 176 -60.52 -13.89 -2.19
CA MET A 176 -60.78 -13.57 -0.79
C MET A 176 -61.02 -12.06 -0.59
N ARG A 177 -60.25 -11.21 -1.28
CA ARG A 177 -60.45 -9.76 -1.21
C ARG A 177 -61.83 -9.38 -1.75
N GLU A 178 -62.25 -9.90 -2.90
CA GLU A 178 -63.57 -9.63 -3.48
C GLU A 178 -64.70 -10.07 -2.54
N ASN A 179 -64.56 -11.25 -1.91
CA ASN A 179 -65.53 -11.72 -0.91
C ASN A 179 -65.63 -10.78 0.30
N VAL A 180 -64.50 -10.26 0.78
CA VAL A 180 -64.46 -9.27 1.87
C VAL A 180 -65.12 -7.95 1.45
N GLU A 181 -64.90 -7.51 0.21
CA GLU A 181 -65.56 -6.31 -0.33
C GLU A 181 -67.08 -6.46 -0.37
N VAL A 182 -67.59 -7.60 -0.85
CA VAL A 182 -69.03 -7.90 -0.87
C VAL A 182 -69.61 -7.95 0.55
N LEU A 183 -68.91 -8.60 1.49
CA LEU A 183 -69.36 -8.68 2.88
C LEU A 183 -69.42 -7.27 3.52
N ASN A 184 -68.43 -6.43 3.27
CA ASN A 184 -68.40 -5.05 3.76
C ASN A 184 -69.60 -4.24 3.24
N LEU A 185 -69.95 -4.40 1.95
CA LEU A 185 -71.15 -3.78 1.38
C LEU A 185 -72.43 -4.26 2.08
N MET A 186 -72.54 -5.57 2.33
CA MET A 186 -73.69 -6.14 3.02
C MET A 186 -73.82 -5.62 4.45
N ILE A 187 -72.71 -5.53 5.19
CA ILE A 187 -72.66 -4.95 6.54
C ILE A 187 -73.13 -3.49 6.51
N ALA A 188 -72.69 -2.71 5.53
CA ALA A 188 -73.12 -1.31 5.37
C ALA A 188 -74.64 -1.20 5.12
N CYS A 189 -75.19 -2.06 4.25
CA CYS A 189 -76.63 -2.14 4.00
C CYS A 189 -77.40 -2.52 5.27
N HIS A 190 -76.96 -3.57 5.99
CA HIS A 190 -77.59 -4.01 7.22
C HIS A 190 -77.54 -2.94 8.31
N SER A 191 -76.39 -2.27 8.48
CA SER A 191 -76.24 -1.15 9.42
C SER A 191 -77.27 -0.05 9.15
N ARG A 192 -77.49 0.29 7.86
CA ARG A 192 -78.49 1.27 7.46
C ARG A 192 -79.92 0.82 7.76
N SER A 193 -80.25 -0.45 7.50
CA SER A 193 -81.56 -1.03 7.82
C SER A 193 -81.83 -1.08 9.32
N ILE A 194 -80.84 -1.50 10.13
CA ILE A 194 -80.94 -1.50 11.59
C ILE A 194 -81.19 -0.07 12.09
N LYS A 195 -80.46 0.92 11.57
CA LYS A 195 -80.66 2.32 11.94
C LYS A 195 -82.08 2.82 11.63
N LEU A 196 -82.64 2.40 10.50
CA LEU A 196 -84.02 2.74 10.13
C LEU A 196 -85.03 2.10 11.10
N ILE A 197 -84.85 0.82 11.44
CA ILE A 197 -85.71 0.11 12.38
C ILE A 197 -85.61 0.74 13.79
N GLU A 198 -84.41 1.03 14.28
CA GLU A 198 -84.19 1.74 15.56
C GLU A 198 -84.94 3.07 15.59
N ASN A 199 -84.86 3.86 14.52
CA ASN A 199 -85.58 5.14 14.43
C ASN A 199 -87.09 4.93 14.43
N LEU A 200 -87.63 3.98 13.66
CA LEU A 200 -89.06 3.67 13.63
C LEU A 200 -89.58 3.17 14.99
N MET A 201 -88.84 2.26 15.64
CA MET A 201 -89.18 1.80 16.99
C MET A 201 -89.16 2.96 18.00
N GLY A 202 -88.17 3.85 17.92
CA GLY A 202 -88.12 5.05 18.77
C GLY A 202 -89.33 5.97 18.62
N LEU A 203 -89.94 6.03 17.43
CA LEU A 203 -91.18 6.77 17.19
C LEU A 203 -92.43 6.04 17.72
N VAL A 204 -92.48 4.71 17.62
CA VAL A 204 -93.66 3.91 18.00
C VAL A 204 -93.69 3.58 19.50
N LEU A 205 -92.53 3.44 20.16
CA LEU A 205 -92.41 3.04 21.56
C LEU A 205 -93.19 3.95 22.55
N PRO A 206 -93.19 5.30 22.41
CA PRO A 206 -93.98 6.19 23.26
C PRO A 206 -95.50 6.01 23.11
N HIS A 207 -95.97 5.48 21.98
CA HIS A 207 -97.39 5.23 21.73
C HIS A 207 -97.87 3.88 22.29
N LEU A 208 -96.99 2.88 22.38
CA LEU A 208 -97.29 1.56 22.93
C LEU A 208 -97.17 1.49 24.46
N TYR A 209 -96.28 2.31 25.03
CA TYR A 209 -96.13 2.49 26.47
C TYR A 209 -96.22 3.99 26.82
N PRO A 210 -97.43 4.59 26.78
CA PRO A 210 -97.60 5.96 27.22
C PRO A 210 -97.18 6.03 28.70
N ASN A 211 -96.20 6.89 29.00
CA ASN A 211 -95.71 7.11 30.35
C ASN A 211 -96.90 7.23 31.30
N ARG A 212 -97.05 6.27 32.24
CA ARG A 212 -97.90 6.47 33.41
C ARG A 212 -97.20 7.52 34.28
N GLN A 213 -97.52 8.79 34.05
CA GLN A 213 -97.45 9.81 35.09
C GLN A 213 -98.62 9.60 36.05
#